data_AF-K7Z1D6-F1
#
_entry.id   AF-K7Z1D6-F1
#
_cell.length_a   1.000
_cell.length_b   1.000
_cell.length_c   1.000
_cell.angle_alpha   90.00
_cell.angle_beta   90.00
_cell.angle_gamma   90.00
#
_symmetry.space_group_name_H-M   'P 1'
#
loop_
_entity.id
_entity.type
_entity.pdbx_description
1 polymer ?
#
loop_
_entity_poly.entity_id
_entity_poly.type
_entity_poly.pdbx_seq_one_letter_code
_entity_poly.pdbx_strand_id
1 'polypeptide(L)'
;RLTPVWRQAASQHANGLVLWDYHVVALHRQQEGDCLVWDMDSTLLLPCSWHAYRSAALFPSEAEVARFAPRVFRMVSGQALTSRFESDRSHMRSESGGWSAPPPPWPCFECAARGGGGPLTLEALLRVDANLGPGKKK
;
A
#
# COMPACT_ATOMS: atom_id res chain seq x y z
N ARG A 1 -13.13 -1.25 -1.81
CA ARG A 1 -12.95 -1.79 -0.44
C ARG A 1 -12.42 -0.63 0.40
N LEU A 2 -12.86 -0.42 1.63
CA LEU A 2 -12.37 0.69 2.46
C LEU A 2 -11.40 0.14 3.52
N THR A 3 -10.14 0.53 3.43
CA THR A 3 -9.02 0.09 4.27
C THR A 3 -8.72 1.19 5.27
N PRO A 4 -9.05 1.02 6.57
CA PRO A 4 -8.76 2.04 7.56
C PRO A 4 -7.26 2.06 7.91
N VAL A 5 -6.66 3.25 7.84
CA VAL A 5 -5.30 3.52 8.30
C VAL A 5 -5.33 4.82 9.12
N TRP A 6 -4.77 4.78 10.33
CA TRP A 6 -4.67 5.92 11.22
C TRP A 6 -3.33 6.63 11.08
N ARG A 7 -3.21 7.82 11.68
CA ARG A 7 -1.98 8.64 11.61
C ARG A 7 -1.59 8.97 10.17
N GLN A 8 -2.55 9.40 9.35
CA GLN A 8 -2.36 9.78 7.95
C GLN A 8 -2.52 11.29 7.78
N ALA A 9 -1.61 11.92 7.03
CA ALA A 9 -1.54 13.37 6.84
C ALA A 9 -2.74 13.94 6.09
N ALA A 10 -3.38 13.14 5.23
CA ALA A 10 -4.58 13.54 4.49
C ALA A 10 -5.86 13.59 5.35
N SER A 11 -5.82 13.11 6.59
CA SER A 11 -6.99 13.10 7.47
C SER A 11 -7.26 14.47 8.08
N GLN A 12 -8.55 14.80 8.21
CA GLN A 12 -9.01 15.93 9.03
C GLN A 12 -9.37 15.51 10.45
N HIS A 13 -9.36 14.21 10.75
CA HIS A 13 -9.69 13.68 12.08
C HIS A 13 -8.46 13.74 13.01
N ALA A 14 -8.69 13.99 14.30
CA ALA A 14 -7.62 14.08 15.30
C ALA A 14 -6.79 12.78 15.44
N ASN A 15 -7.40 11.62 15.18
CA ASN A 15 -6.72 10.32 15.19
C ASN A 15 -6.03 10.00 13.86
N GLY A 16 -6.16 10.87 12.84
CA GLY A 16 -5.54 10.70 11.54
C GLY A 16 -6.14 9.58 10.68
N LEU A 17 -7.40 9.18 10.92
CA LEU A 17 -8.06 8.10 10.16
C LEU A 17 -8.31 8.52 8.70
N VAL A 18 -7.88 7.67 7.76
CA VAL A 18 -8.25 7.71 6.34
C VAL A 18 -8.77 6.33 5.93
N LEU A 19 -9.81 6.33 5.08
CA LEU A 19 -10.37 5.12 4.48
C LEU A 19 -9.89 5.02 3.04
N TRP A 20 -8.82 4.26 2.83
CA TRP A 20 -8.21 4.09 1.52
C TRP A 20 -8.91 3.00 0.70
N ASP A 21 -8.99 3.18 -0.61
CA ASP A 21 -9.32 2.08 -1.53
C ASP A 21 -8.24 1.00 -1.52
N TYR A 22 -6.97 1.42 -1.46
CA TYR A 22 -5.79 0.64 -1.11
C TYR A 22 -4.70 1.56 -0.55
N HIS A 23 -3.79 1.03 0.27
CA HIS A 23 -2.64 1.78 0.77
C HIS A 23 -1.36 0.96 0.60
N VAL A 24 -0.26 1.61 0.25
CA VAL A 24 1.02 0.96 -0.01
C VAL A 24 2.08 1.54 0.93
N VAL A 25 2.78 0.65 1.63
CA VAL A 25 3.93 1.01 2.46
C VAL A 25 5.12 0.12 2.11
N ALA A 26 6.33 0.67 2.26
CA ALA A 26 7.55 -0.11 2.09
C ALA A 26 8.02 -0.67 3.44
N LEU A 27 8.29 -1.98 3.48
CA LEU A 27 8.89 -2.66 4.63
C LEU A 27 10.36 -2.94 4.34
N HIS A 28 11.24 -2.38 5.18
CA HIS A 28 12.67 -2.60 5.11
C HIS A 28 13.11 -3.51 6.26
N ARG A 29 13.43 -4.76 5.93
CA ARG A 29 14.02 -5.71 6.88
C ARG A 29 15.47 -5.34 7.16
N GLN A 30 15.78 -5.04 8.42
CA GLN A 30 17.15 -4.83 8.87
C GLN A 30 17.87 -6.17 9.10
N GLN A 31 19.20 -6.17 9.05
CA GLN A 31 20.02 -7.34 9.39
C GLN A 31 19.94 -7.66 10.89
N GLU A 32 19.93 -6.62 11.71
CA GLU A 32 19.74 -6.65 13.15
C GLU A 32 18.65 -5.63 13.53
N GLY A 33 17.77 -5.98 14.48
CA GLY A 33 16.69 -5.10 14.95
C GLY A 33 15.32 -5.34 14.30
N ASP A 34 14.40 -4.40 14.52
CA ASP A 34 13.01 -4.47 14.02
C ASP A 34 12.94 -4.15 12.51
N CYS A 35 11.84 -4.48 11.86
CA CYS A 35 11.55 -4.03 10.51
C CYS A 35 11.21 -2.53 10.53
N LEU A 36 11.70 -1.78 9.54
CA LEU A 36 11.35 -0.37 9.36
C LEU A 36 10.20 -0.22 8.36
N VAL A 37 9.26 0.67 8.66
CA VAL A 37 8.13 1.01 7.80
C VAL A 37 8.33 2.40 7.23
N TRP A 38 8.22 2.49 5.91
CA TRP A 38 8.22 3.72 5.14
C TRP A 38 6.82 3.93 4.60
N ASP A 39 6.07 4.80 5.28
CA ASP A 39 4.76 5.29 4.85
C ASP A 39 4.87 6.81 4.64
N MET A 40 4.90 7.23 3.38
CA MET A 40 5.06 8.64 3.01
C MET A 40 3.83 9.48 3.35
N ASP A 41 2.68 8.85 3.57
CA ASP A 41 1.43 9.52 3.92
C ASP A 41 1.21 9.57 5.44
N SER A 42 2.13 9.01 6.24
CA SER A 42 1.99 8.94 7.70
C SER A 42 2.40 10.23 8.41
N THR A 43 1.75 10.52 9.54
CA THR A 43 2.17 11.51 10.53
C THR A 43 3.07 10.91 11.63
N LEU A 44 3.48 9.66 11.50
CA LEU A 44 4.50 9.04 12.36
C LEU A 44 5.90 9.43 11.88
N LEU A 45 6.93 9.04 12.64
CA LEU A 45 8.32 9.20 12.18
C LEU A 45 8.55 8.40 10.88
N LEU A 46 9.41 8.93 10.01
CA LEU A 46 9.73 8.33 8.72
C LEU A 46 11.25 8.05 8.61
N PRO A 47 11.69 6.78 8.59
CA PRO A 47 10.89 5.58 8.87
C PRO A 47 10.54 5.44 10.36
N CYS A 48 9.54 4.63 10.68
CA CYS A 48 9.27 4.17 12.05
C CYS A 48 9.45 2.65 12.17
N SER A 49 9.52 2.14 13.40
CA SER A 49 9.56 0.69 13.63
C SER A 49 8.22 0.04 13.25
N TRP A 50 8.26 -1.23 12.85
CA TRP A 50 7.06 -2.03 12.60
C TRP A 50 6.15 -2.07 13.82
N HIS A 51 6.72 -2.19 15.02
CA HIS A 51 5.93 -2.13 16.25
C HIS A 51 5.14 -0.82 16.37
N ALA A 52 5.80 0.32 16.19
CA ALA A 52 5.15 1.64 16.28
C ALA A 52 4.10 1.84 15.19
N TYR A 53 4.41 1.48 13.94
CA TYR A 53 3.46 1.58 12.84
C TYR A 53 2.23 0.68 13.07
N ARG A 54 2.45 -0.57 13.49
CA ARG A 54 1.38 -1.53 13.75
C ARG A 54 0.45 -1.03 14.86
N SER A 55 1.00 -0.56 15.98
CA SER A 55 0.18 -0.14 17.12
C SER A 55 -0.51 1.19 16.88
N ALA A 56 0.09 2.14 16.16
CA ALA A 56 -0.50 3.47 15.99
C ALA A 56 -1.32 3.64 14.70
N ALA A 57 -0.88 3.07 13.58
CA ALA A 57 -1.49 3.30 12.27
C ALA A 57 -2.41 2.15 11.82
N LEU A 58 -2.12 0.92 12.24
CA LEU A 58 -2.91 -0.26 11.83
C LEU A 58 -3.89 -0.70 12.93
N PHE A 59 -3.46 -0.83 14.17
CA PHE A 59 -4.27 -1.40 15.25
C PHE A 59 -4.23 -0.48 16.50
N PRO A 60 -4.75 0.76 16.41
CA PRO A 60 -4.74 1.70 17.53
C PRO A 60 -5.52 1.20 18.74
N SER A 61 -6.62 0.50 18.52
CA SER A 61 -7.34 -0.24 19.55
C SER A 61 -8.25 -1.31 18.90
N GLU A 62 -8.65 -2.30 19.69
CA GLU A 62 -9.60 -3.32 19.25
C GLU A 62 -10.96 -2.71 18.88
N ALA A 63 -11.46 -1.78 19.70
CA ALA A 63 -12.73 -1.10 19.48
C ALA A 63 -12.74 -0.29 18.17
N GLU A 64 -11.66 0.42 17.85
CA GLU A 64 -11.55 1.19 16.61
C GLU A 64 -11.48 0.26 15.39
N VAL A 65 -10.71 -0.82 15.48
CA VAL A 65 -10.55 -1.78 14.38
C VAL A 65 -11.82 -2.58 14.12
N ALA A 66 -12.57 -2.97 15.16
CA ALA A 66 -13.78 -3.78 15.06
C ALA A 66 -14.91 -3.11 14.27
N ARG A 67 -14.82 -1.80 14.02
CA ARG A 67 -15.79 -1.02 13.22
C ARG A 67 -15.67 -1.28 11.72
N PHE A 68 -14.60 -1.95 11.27
CA PHE A 68 -14.29 -2.12 9.87
C PHE A 68 -14.06 -3.59 9.51
N ALA A 69 -14.18 -3.89 8.21
CA ALA A 69 -13.79 -5.20 7.71
C ALA A 69 -12.29 -5.46 7.94
N PRO A 70 -11.87 -6.73 8.14
CA PRO A 70 -10.47 -7.08 8.26
C PRO A 70 -9.66 -6.60 7.06
N ARG A 71 -8.49 -6.00 7.35
CA ARG A 71 -7.54 -5.61 6.31
C ARG A 71 -6.86 -6.84 5.74
N VAL A 72 -6.56 -6.79 4.45
CA VAL A 72 -5.81 -7.85 3.77
C VAL A 72 -4.51 -7.26 3.26
N PHE A 73 -3.41 -7.94 3.55
CA PHE A 73 -2.08 -7.50 3.15
C PHE A 73 -1.57 -8.31 1.96
N ARG A 74 -1.01 -7.62 0.96
CA ARG A 74 -0.23 -8.23 -0.11
C ARG A 74 1.23 -7.87 0.07
N MET A 75 2.05 -8.89 0.34
CA MET A 75 3.50 -8.71 0.43
C MET A 75 4.16 -9.04 -0.90
N VAL A 76 4.86 -8.06 -1.47
CA VAL A 76 5.65 -8.20 -2.70
C VAL A 76 7.08 -7.82 -2.38
N SER A 77 8.06 -8.60 -2.86
CA SER A 77 9.47 -8.25 -2.65
C SER A 77 9.84 -7.01 -3.46
N GLY A 78 10.78 -6.19 -2.94
CA GLY A 78 11.29 -5.03 -3.68
C GLY A 78 11.85 -5.42 -5.06
N GLN A 79 12.52 -6.58 -5.15
CA GLN A 79 12.99 -7.13 -6.43
C GLN A 79 11.85 -7.42 -7.41
N ALA A 80 10.76 -8.06 -6.96
CA ALA A 80 9.61 -8.34 -7.79
C ALA A 80 8.93 -7.04 -8.26
N LEU A 81 8.78 -6.06 -7.35
CA LEU A 81 8.16 -4.78 -7.67
C LEU A 81 9.00 -4.00 -8.69
N THR A 82 10.29 -3.84 -8.44
CA THR A 82 11.20 -3.09 -9.34
C THR A 82 11.38 -3.72 -10.72
N SER A 83 11.26 -5.05 -10.85
CA SER A 83 11.43 -5.73 -12.14
C SER A 83 10.15 -5.92 -12.95
N ARG A 84 8.98 -5.99 -12.28
CA ARG A 84 7.73 -6.41 -12.92
C ARG A 84 6.55 -5.45 -12.74
N PHE A 85 6.67 -4.44 -11.88
CA PHE A 85 5.56 -3.52 -11.65
C PHE A 85 5.23 -2.74 -12.92
N GLU A 86 3.95 -2.69 -13.24
CA GLU A 86 3.44 -1.99 -14.40
C GLU A 86 2.20 -1.19 -14.01
N SER A 87 2.17 0.07 -14.42
CA SER A 87 1.01 0.94 -14.24
C SER A 87 1.01 2.05 -15.28
N ASP A 88 -0.02 2.03 -16.12
CA ASP A 88 -0.33 3.09 -17.08
C ASP A 88 -1.06 4.29 -16.45
N ARG A 89 -1.36 4.21 -15.14
CA ARG A 89 -2.11 5.19 -14.33
C ARG A 89 -3.56 5.41 -14.78
N SER A 90 -4.09 4.59 -15.68
CA SER A 90 -5.46 4.72 -16.19
C SER A 90 -6.52 4.73 -15.08
N HIS A 91 -6.28 4.00 -13.98
CA HIS A 91 -7.16 3.99 -12.80
C HIS A 91 -7.33 5.36 -12.11
N MET A 92 -6.44 6.33 -12.36
CA MET A 92 -6.54 7.70 -11.83
C MET A 92 -7.27 8.66 -12.79
N ARG A 93 -7.80 8.18 -13.91
CA ARG A 93 -8.61 8.99 -14.82
C ARG A 93 -10.07 9.02 -14.35
N SER A 94 -10.66 10.21 -14.36
CA SER A 94 -12.10 10.36 -14.13
C SER A 94 -12.89 9.96 -15.38
N GLU A 95 -14.17 9.64 -15.22
CA GLU A 95 -15.09 9.37 -16.33
C GLU A 95 -15.20 10.56 -17.32
N SER A 96 -15.00 11.77 -16.82
CA SER A 96 -14.95 13.01 -17.61
C SER A 96 -13.63 13.24 -18.37
N GLY A 97 -12.66 12.32 -18.28
CA GLY A 97 -11.37 12.38 -18.99
C GLY A 97 -10.25 13.14 -18.26
N GLY A 98 -10.54 13.72 -17.10
CA GLY A 98 -9.58 14.40 -16.23
C GLY A 98 -8.76 13.45 -15.36
N TRP A 99 -7.86 14.01 -14.55
CA TRP A 99 -7.12 13.25 -13.52
C TRP A 99 -7.76 13.48 -12.15
N SER A 100 -7.96 12.41 -11.37
CA SER A 100 -8.44 12.52 -9.99
C SER A 100 -7.42 13.19 -9.06
N ALA A 101 -6.12 13.04 -9.37
CA ALA A 101 -5.02 13.79 -8.79
C ALA A 101 -3.91 13.98 -9.85
N PRO A 102 -3.10 15.05 -9.78
CA PRO A 102 -2.01 15.25 -10.73
C PRO A 102 -1.08 14.03 -10.78
N PRO A 103 -0.82 13.44 -11.96
CA PRO A 103 0.07 12.30 -12.06
C PRO A 103 1.51 12.74 -11.77
N PRO A 104 2.37 11.84 -11.27
CA PRO A 104 3.78 12.15 -11.12
C PRO A 104 4.43 12.56 -12.46
N PRO A 105 5.43 13.47 -12.45
CA PRO A 105 6.00 14.03 -13.69
C PRO A 105 6.92 13.05 -14.45
N TRP A 106 7.30 11.93 -13.84
CA TRP A 106 8.08 10.89 -14.50
C TRP A 106 7.19 9.94 -15.32
N PRO A 107 7.75 9.18 -16.30
CA PRO A 107 7.01 8.21 -17.09
C PRO A 107 6.27 7.15 -16.26
N CYS A 108 5.28 6.52 -16.90
CA CYS A 108 4.63 5.33 -16.35
C CYS A 108 5.64 4.19 -16.14
N PHE A 109 5.34 3.30 -15.20
CA PHE A 109 6.18 2.13 -14.97
C PHE A 109 5.79 1.04 -15.97
N GLU A 110 6.78 0.52 -16.68
CA GLU A 110 6.64 -0.57 -17.64
C GLU A 110 7.37 -1.81 -17.13
N CYS A 111 6.77 -2.98 -17.31
CA CYS A 111 7.40 -4.24 -16.90
C CYS A 111 8.69 -4.49 -17.69
N ALA A 112 9.84 -4.51 -17.00
CA ALA A 112 11.14 -4.75 -17.63
C ALA A 112 11.44 -6.24 -17.90
N ALA A 113 10.70 -7.15 -17.26
CA ALA A 113 10.98 -8.58 -17.32
C ALA A 113 10.52 -9.22 -18.64
N ARG A 114 11.48 -9.68 -19.47
CA ARG A 114 11.23 -10.50 -20.67
C ARG A 114 11.24 -12.01 -20.42
N GLY A 115 11.42 -12.47 -19.17
CA GLY A 115 11.53 -13.88 -18.82
C GLY A 115 10.86 -14.23 -17.50
N GLY A 116 9.88 -15.15 -17.54
CA GLY A 116 9.33 -15.88 -16.40
C GLY A 116 8.53 -15.07 -15.37
N GLY A 117 7.25 -14.80 -15.67
CA GLY A 117 6.28 -14.18 -14.78
C GLY A 117 5.72 -12.89 -15.36
N GLY A 118 4.42 -12.84 -15.62
CA GLY A 118 3.75 -11.69 -16.23
C GLY A 118 3.85 -10.40 -15.40
N PRO A 119 3.38 -9.27 -15.96
CA PRO A 119 3.42 -7.98 -15.29
C PRO A 119 2.69 -8.02 -13.94
N LEU A 120 3.27 -7.36 -12.94
CA LEU A 120 2.60 -7.06 -11.67
C LEU A 120 1.81 -5.77 -11.85
N THR A 121 0.65 -5.86 -12.49
CA THR A 121 -0.26 -4.73 -12.66
C THR A 121 -0.88 -4.33 -11.32
N LEU A 122 -1.32 -3.08 -11.20
CA LEU A 122 -2.07 -2.64 -10.02
C LEU A 122 -3.30 -3.53 -9.78
N GLU A 123 -4.06 -3.86 -10.83
CA GLU A 123 -5.21 -4.75 -10.71
C GLU A 123 -4.84 -6.11 -10.12
N ALA A 124 -3.75 -6.74 -10.59
CA ALA A 124 -3.28 -8.01 -10.06
C ALA A 124 -2.85 -7.92 -8.59
N LEU A 125 -2.31 -6.78 -8.15
CA LEU A 125 -1.94 -6.53 -6.76
C LEU A 125 -3.16 -6.29 -5.85
N LEU A 126 -4.21 -5.67 -6.40
CA LEU A 126 -5.47 -5.39 -5.69
C LEU A 126 -6.44 -6.59 -5.66
N ARG A 127 -6.24 -7.58 -6.53
CA ARG A 127 -6.97 -8.85 -6.51
C ARG A 127 -6.57 -9.68 -5.29
N VAL A 128 -7.24 -9.40 -4.18
CA VAL A 128 -7.16 -10.17 -2.94
C VAL A 128 -8.28 -11.19 -2.90
N ASP A 129 -8.20 -12.13 -3.84
CA ASP A 129 -8.92 -13.41 -3.77
C ASP A 129 -8.03 -14.41 -3.06
N ALA A 130 -8.68 -15.30 -2.30
CA ALA A 130 -8.02 -16.23 -1.41
C ALA A 130 -6.92 -17.11 -2.06
N ASN A 131 -6.95 -17.28 -3.39
CA ASN A 131 -6.18 -18.31 -4.10
C ASN A 131 -5.44 -17.82 -5.37
N LEU A 132 -5.35 -16.51 -5.68
CA LEU A 132 -4.93 -16.06 -7.02
C LEU A 132 -3.80 -15.02 -7.11
N GLY A 133 -3.19 -14.58 -6.01
CA GLY A 133 -2.11 -13.57 -6.05
C GLY A 133 -0.72 -14.13 -5.66
N PRO A 134 0.38 -13.69 -6.30
CA PRO A 134 1.73 -13.98 -5.79
C PRO A 134 1.89 -13.32 -4.41
N GLY A 135 2.08 -14.14 -3.39
CA GLY A 135 2.28 -13.69 -2.00
C GLY A 135 1.54 -14.57 -1.00
N LYS A 136 2.21 -14.88 0.11
CA LYS A 136 1.62 -15.67 1.19
C LYS A 136 0.59 -14.83 1.95
N LYS A 137 -0.58 -15.40 2.22
CA LYS A 137 -1.46 -14.91 3.27
C LYS A 137 -0.73 -15.06 4.60
N LYS A 138 -0.70 -13.99 5.40
CA LYS A 138 -0.42 -14.05 6.83
C LYS A 138 -1.52 -13.26 7.53
#